data_AF-A0A1D6P6X0-F1
#
_entry.id   AF-A0A1D6P6X0-F1
#
_cell.length_a   1.000
_cell.length_b   1.000
_cell.length_c   1.000
_cell.angle_alpha   90.00
_cell.angle_beta   90.00
_cell.angle_gamma   90.00
#
_symmetry.space_group_name_H-M   'P 1'
#
loop_
_entity.id
_entity.type
_entity.pdbx_description
1 polymer ?
#
loop_
_entity_poly.entity_id
_entity_poly.type
_entity_poly.pdbx_seq_one_letter_code
_entity_poly.pdbx_strand_id
1 'polypeptide(L)' 'MKEKQDEVEKRATTNANEDDFPITTCIAIVDGMEELSDDEKVDAYDVFKDAQNRAIFMTAKDATRIKWLRKKIART' A
#
# COMPACT_ATOMS: atom_id res chain seq x y z
N MET A 1 -22.38 -26.46 -9.75
CA MET A 1 -22.35 -25.65 -8.51
C MET A 1 -20.93 -25.73 -7.99
N LYS A 2 -20.17 -24.63 -8.03
CA LYS A 2 -19.70 -23.89 -6.84
C LYS A 2 -18.93 -24.86 -5.94
N GLU A 3 -17.63 -24.71 -5.70
CA GLU A 3 -17.09 -23.66 -4.84
C GLU A 3 -15.54 -23.61 -5.00
N LYS A 4 -14.98 -22.44 -5.35
CA LYS A 4 -14.20 -21.53 -4.46
C LYS A 4 -12.75 -22.03 -4.27
N GLN A 5 -11.76 -21.50 -4.98
CA GLN A 5 -11.17 -20.16 -4.83
C GLN A 5 -10.44 -20.00 -3.48
N ASP A 6 -9.33 -20.71 -3.31
CA ASP A 6 -8.41 -20.55 -2.19
C ASP A 6 -6.99 -20.91 -2.64
N GLU A 7 -6.38 -20.03 -3.43
CA GLU A 7 -4.94 -20.03 -3.69
C GLU A 7 -4.35 -18.62 -3.46
N VAL A 8 -4.69 -18.02 -2.31
CA VAL A 8 -4.07 -16.74 -1.86
C VAL A 8 -3.40 -16.87 -0.49
N GLU A 9 -3.42 -18.04 0.14
CA GLU A 9 -2.88 -18.22 1.48
C GLU A 9 -1.73 -19.21 1.51
N LYS A 10 -0.56 -18.82 0.99
CA LYS A 10 0.73 -19.48 1.26
C LYS A 10 1.92 -18.68 0.75
N ARG A 11 2.16 -17.50 1.35
CA ARG A 11 3.50 -16.88 1.46
C ARG A 11 3.54 -15.76 2.52
N ALA A 12 2.90 -16.01 3.66
CA ALA A 12 3.15 -15.27 4.90
C ALA A 12 4.08 -16.10 5.79
N THR A 13 5.34 -16.20 5.39
CA THR A 13 6.43 -16.84 6.16
C THR A 13 7.67 -16.30 5.46
N THR A 14 8.46 -15.38 5.99
CA THR A 14 8.90 -15.14 7.36
C THR A 14 9.51 -13.74 7.37
N ASN A 15 9.03 -12.83 8.21
CA ASN A 15 9.85 -11.82 8.87
C ASN A 15 8.96 -11.23 9.95
N ALA A 16 9.02 -11.84 11.14
CA ALA A 16 8.49 -11.30 12.38
C ALA A 16 9.35 -10.11 12.86
N ASN A 17 9.69 -9.20 11.95
CA ASN A 17 9.90 -7.82 12.31
C ASN A 17 8.49 -7.25 12.21
N GLU A 18 7.94 -6.86 13.35
CA GLU A 18 6.66 -6.16 13.44
C GLU A 18 6.77 -4.91 12.55
N ASP A 19 6.43 -5.06 11.27
CA ASP A 19 6.31 -3.93 10.39
C ASP A 19 5.05 -3.23 10.88
N ASP A 20 5.23 -2.16 11.66
CA ASP A 20 4.14 -1.34 12.22
C ASP A 20 3.07 -1.00 11.15
N PHE A 21 3.47 -1.02 9.88
CA PHE A 21 2.66 -0.65 8.74
C PHE A 21 2.81 -1.66 7.59
N PRO A 22 2.20 -2.86 7.65
CA PRO A 22 2.37 -3.87 6.62
C PRO A 22 1.88 -3.34 5.26
N ILE A 23 2.57 -3.75 4.18
CA ILE A 23 2.29 -3.29 2.81
C ILE A 23 0.84 -3.52 2.40
N THR A 24 0.24 -4.64 2.81
CA THR A 24 -1.16 -4.99 2.52
C THR A 24 -2.14 -3.97 3.09
N THR A 25 -1.87 -3.42 4.27
CA THR A 25 -2.68 -2.34 4.86
C THR A 25 -2.54 -1.05 4.07
N CYS A 26 -1.32 -0.70 3.63
CA CYS A 26 -1.11 0.48 2.80
C CYS A 26 -1.87 0.38 1.45
N ILE A 27 -1.86 -0.80 0.83
CA ILE A 27 -2.59 -1.09 -0.40
C ILE A 27 -4.10 -0.96 -0.18
N ALA A 28 -4.65 -1.58 0.86
CA ALA A 28 -6.08 -1.48 1.15
C ALA A 28 -6.55 -0.03 1.35
N ILE A 29 -5.72 0.80 1.97
CA ILE A 29 -6.00 2.23 2.16
C ILE A 29 -5.94 2.99 0.83
N VAL A 30 -4.90 2.76 0.00
CA VAL A 30 -4.76 3.48 -1.28
C VAL A 30 -5.86 3.10 -2.27
N ASP A 31 -6.31 1.84 -2.27
CA ASP A 31 -7.39 1.37 -3.13
C ASP A 31 -8.72 2.08 -2.82
N GLY A 32 -8.93 2.43 -1.54
CA GLY A 32 -10.08 3.19 -1.06
C GLY A 32 -9.98 4.71 -1.24
N MET A 33 -8.86 5.25 -1.71
CA MET A 33 -8.72 6.70 -1.98
C MET A 33 -9.34 7.05 -3.33
N GLU A 34 -10.48 7.74 -3.29
CA GLU A 34 -11.20 8.19 -4.50
C GLU A 34 -10.47 9.33 -5.22
N GLU A 35 -9.59 10.07 -4.53
CA GLU A 35 -8.83 11.17 -5.15
C GLU A 35 -7.67 10.72 -6.04
N LEU A 36 -7.33 9.43 -6.05
CA LEU A 36 -6.25 8.84 -6.86
C LEU A 36 -6.82 8.05 -8.03
N SER A 37 -6.21 8.19 -9.21
CA SER A 37 -6.54 7.31 -10.35
C SER A 37 -6.01 5.89 -10.14
N ASP A 38 -6.52 4.93 -10.91
CA ASP A 38 -6.04 3.55 -10.86
C ASP A 38 -4.55 3.44 -11.23
N ASP A 39 -4.07 4.23 -12.20
CA ASP A 39 -2.64 4.33 -12.50
C ASP A 39 -1.83 4.83 -11.29
N GLU A 40 -2.29 5.88 -10.61
CA GLU A 40 -1.62 6.39 -9.41
C GLU A 40 -1.60 5.35 -8.27
N LYS A 41 -2.64 4.52 -8.15
CA LYS A 41 -2.69 3.44 -7.15
C LYS A 41 -1.68 2.34 -7.48
N VAL A 42 -1.57 1.95 -8.75
CA VAL A 42 -0.58 0.95 -9.19
C VAL A 42 0.84 1.45 -8.94
N ASP A 43 1.13 2.70 -9.28
CA ASP A 43 2.46 3.28 -9.04
C ASP A 43 2.78 3.39 -7.54
N ALA A 44 1.77 3.60 -6.68
CA ALA A 44 1.95 3.64 -5.24
C ALA A 44 2.45 2.30 -4.65
N TYR A 45 2.19 1.17 -5.31
CA TYR A 45 2.63 -0.14 -4.82
C TYR A 45 4.16 -0.24 -4.78
N ASP A 46 4.86 0.37 -5.73
CA ASP A 46 6.33 0.44 -5.72
C ASP A 46 6.85 1.33 -4.58
N VAL A 47 6.14 2.41 -4.26
CA VAL A 47 6.48 3.28 -3.12
C VAL A 47 6.42 2.52 -1.79
N PHE A 48 5.45 1.62 -1.62
CA PHE A 48 5.23 0.86 -0.38
C PHE A 48 6.16 -0.34 -0.17
N LYS A 49 7.02 -0.67 -1.14
CA LYS A 49 8.10 -1.66 -0.93
C LYS A 49 9.08 -1.23 0.17
N ASP A 50 9.22 0.08 0.39
CA ASP A 50 10.06 0.69 1.42
C ASP A 50 9.27 0.91 2.73
N ALA A 51 9.77 0.34 3.83
CA ALA A 51 9.12 0.44 5.15
C ALA A 51 9.01 1.89 5.68
N GLN A 52 9.99 2.74 5.39
CA GLN A 52 9.96 4.14 5.81
C GLN A 52 8.90 4.93 5.04
N ASN A 53 8.71 4.62 3.75
CA ASN A 53 7.62 5.18 2.96
C ASN A 53 6.25 4.75 3.52
N ARG A 54 6.09 3.49 3.94
CA ARG A 54 4.86 3.01 4.60
C ARG A 54 4.57 3.78 5.88
N ALA A 55 5.58 4.00 6.72
CA ALA A 55 5.43 4.79 7.95
C ALA A 55 5.02 6.24 7.69
N ILE A 56 5.61 6.90 6.69
CA ILE A 56 5.23 8.26 6.30
C ILE A 56 3.78 8.29 5.81
N PHE A 57 3.40 7.35 4.97
CA PHE A 57 2.03 7.25 4.45
C PHE A 57 1.01 7.09 5.59
N MET A 58 1.24 6.15 6.50
CA MET A 58 0.30 5.83 7.58
C MET A 58 0.17 6.94 8.64
N THR A 59 1.24 7.69 8.89
CA THR A 59 1.25 8.74 9.93
C THR A 59 0.87 10.13 9.41
N ALA A 60 0.99 10.38 8.10
CA ALA A 60 0.61 11.65 7.50
C ALA A 60 -0.91 11.88 7.54
N LYS A 61 -1.33 13.15 7.66
CA LYS A 61 -2.73 13.56 7.51
C LYS A 61 -3.18 13.40 6.06
N ASP A 62 -4.45 13.09 5.83
CA ASP A 62 -5.01 12.81 4.50
C ASP A 62 -4.62 13.84 3.43
N ALA A 63 -4.83 15.13 3.72
CA ALA A 63 -4.49 16.23 2.80
C ALA A 63 -2.99 16.31 2.42
N THR A 64 -2.10 15.87 3.32
CA THR A 64 -0.65 15.84 3.08
C THR A 64 -0.18 14.50 2.51
N ARG A 65 -0.87 13.41 2.85
CA ARG A 65 -0.56 12.04 2.43
C ARG A 65 -0.66 11.90 0.92
N ILE A 66 -1.78 12.33 0.32
CA ILE A 66 -2.01 12.25 -1.12
C ILE A 66 -0.98 13.10 -1.88
N LYS A 67 -0.72 14.32 -1.42
CA LYS A 67 0.28 15.21 -2.04
C LYS A 67 1.69 14.63 -1.97
N TRP A 68 2.04 13.99 -0.86
CA TRP A 68 3.32 13.33 -0.69
C TRP A 68 3.43 12.11 -1.60
N LEU A 69 2.39 11.27 -1.67
CA LEU A 69 2.38 10.06 -2.47
C LEU A 69 2.57 10.38 -3.96
N ARG A 70 1.82 11.36 -4.49
CA ARG A 70 2.00 11.88 -5.87
C ARG A 70 3.42 12.33 -6.17
N LYS A 71 4.05 13.04 -5.22
CA LYS A 71 5.46 13.47 -5.37
C LYS A 71 6.43 12.30 -5.37
N LYS A 72 6.09 11.20 -4.70
CA LYS A 72 6.95 10.02 -4.61
C LYS A 72 6.81 9.13 -5.84
N ILE A 73 5.59 8.95 -6.33
CA ILE A 73 5.27 8.29 -7.60
C ILE A 73 5.99 8.98 -8.76
N ALA A 74 5.88 10.31 -8.89
CA ALA A 74 6.53 11.05 -9.98
C ALA A 74 8.08 11.04 -9.96
N ARG A 75 8.69 10.44 -8.92
CA ARG A 75 10.15 10.29 -8.76
C ARG A 75 10.60 8.83 -8.83
N THR A 76 9.66 7.90 -8.93
CA THR A 76 9.91 6.46 -9.07
C THR A 76 10.04 6.13 -10.55
#